data_AF-A0A9D1LEF3-F1
#
_entry.id   AF-A0A9D1LEF3-F1
#
_cell.length_a   1.000
_cell.length_b   1.000
_cell.length_c   1.000
_cell.angle_alpha   90.00
_cell.angle_beta   90.00
_cell.angle_gamma   90.00
#
_symmetry.space_group_name_H-M   'P 1'
#
loop_
_entity.id
_entity.type
_entity.pdbx_description
1 polymer ?
#
loop_
_entity_poly.entity_id
_entity_poly.type
_entity_poly.pdbx_seq_one_letter_code
_entity_poly.pdbx_strand_id
1 'polypeptide(L)'
;MDYQLIQSETNAKFKRWKKLAENTRFIKKEGATLAEGAHLLITMNEHAVMPEALILQESGISNEVSAIVENFAQQNVRIYVLGARL
;
A
#
# COMPACT_ATOMS: atom_id res chain seq x y z
N MET A 1 -8.20 1.88 13.30
CA MET A 1 -7.01 1.63 12.47
C MET A 1 -6.33 2.96 12.24
N ASP A 2 -5.08 3.12 12.68
CA ASP A 2 -4.33 4.34 12.45
C ASP A 2 -3.77 4.35 11.03
N TYR A 3 -3.86 5.51 10.36
CA TYR A 3 -3.31 5.70 9.03
C TYR A 3 -2.68 7.09 8.90
N GLN A 4 -1.78 7.23 7.93
CA GLN A 4 -1.25 8.54 7.53
C GLN A 4 -1.84 8.95 6.19
N LEU A 5 -2.57 10.06 6.16
CA LEU A 5 -3.07 10.68 4.94
C LEU A 5 -1.94 11.38 4.17
N ILE A 6 -1.87 11.16 2.87
CA ILE A 6 -0.93 11.79 1.93
C ILE A 6 -1.75 12.50 0.86
N GLN A 7 -1.59 13.83 0.75
CA GLN A 7 -2.37 14.66 -0.18
C GLN A 7 -1.49 15.49 -1.13
N SER A 8 -0.18 15.21 -1.18
CA SER A 8 0.75 15.95 -2.03
C SER A 8 1.66 15.02 -2.83
N GLU A 9 1.77 15.26 -4.14
CA GLU A 9 2.75 14.60 -5.01
C GLU A 9 4.19 14.91 -4.62
N THR A 10 4.41 16.00 -3.88
CA THR A 10 5.75 16.36 -3.43
C THR A 10 6.24 15.50 -2.26
N ASN A 11 5.35 14.75 -1.60
CA ASN A 11 5.64 13.84 -0.51
C ASN A 11 6.68 12.78 -0.93
N ALA A 12 7.70 12.58 -0.09
CA ALA A 12 8.79 11.67 -0.39
C ALA A 12 8.33 10.20 -0.59
N LYS A 13 7.33 9.74 0.18
CA LYS A 13 6.78 8.39 0.05
C LYS A 13 6.02 8.22 -1.26
N PHE A 14 5.17 9.19 -1.61
CA PHE A 14 4.46 9.18 -2.89
C PHE A 14 5.44 9.14 -4.07
N LYS A 15 6.46 10.01 -4.07
CA LYS A 15 7.53 9.99 -5.10
C LYS A 15 8.27 8.66 -5.17
N ARG A 16 8.54 8.03 -4.02
CA ARG A 16 9.17 6.70 -3.96
C ARG A 16 8.26 5.64 -4.61
N TRP A 17 7.00 5.57 -4.23
CA TRP A 17 6.06 4.57 -4.77
C TRP A 17 5.79 4.78 -6.26
N LYS A 18 5.65 6.03 -6.71
CA LYS A 18 5.54 6.34 -8.15
C LYS A 18 6.73 5.81 -8.94
N LYS A 19 7.96 5.98 -8.42
CA LYS A 19 9.16 5.38 -9.03
C LYS A 19 9.18 3.85 -8.99
N LEU A 20 8.64 3.24 -7.93
CA LEU A 20 8.48 1.79 -7.85
C LEU A 20 7.49 1.25 -8.88
N ALA A 21 6.45 2.00 -9.22
CA ALA A 21 5.49 1.61 -10.26
C ALA A 21 6.06 1.75 -11.68
N GLU A 22 6.90 2.76 -11.93
CA GLU A 22 7.28 3.18 -13.29
C GLU A 22 8.70 2.76 -13.73
N ASN A 23 9.60 2.40 -12.81
CA ASN A 23 11.04 2.24 -13.13
C ASN A 23 11.63 0.90 -12.66
N THR A 24 11.81 -0.04 -13.58
CA THR A 24 12.38 -1.38 -13.30
C THR A 24 13.79 -1.34 -12.70
N ARG A 25 14.64 -0.39 -13.08
CA ARG A 25 15.98 -0.26 -12.49
C ARG A 25 15.88 0.20 -11.03
N PHE A 26 14.92 1.07 -10.73
CA PHE A 26 14.63 1.52 -9.37
C PHE A 26 14.08 0.36 -8.52
N ILE A 27 13.13 -0.43 -9.03
CA ILE A 27 12.63 -1.66 -8.37
C ILE A 27 13.79 -2.58 -7.98
N LYS A 28 14.68 -2.90 -8.94
CA LYS A 28 15.84 -3.78 -8.68
C LYS A 28 16.79 -3.20 -7.63
N LYS A 29 17.02 -1.88 -7.64
CA LYS A 29 17.88 -1.19 -6.68
C LYS A 29 17.25 -1.18 -5.28
N GLU A 30 15.95 -0.92 -5.20
CA GLU A 30 15.22 -0.81 -3.93
C GLU A 30 14.95 -2.19 -3.31
N GLY A 31 14.90 -3.25 -4.11
CA GLY A 31 14.56 -4.60 -3.65
C GLY A 31 13.09 -4.74 -3.25
N ALA A 32 12.24 -3.81 -3.68
CA ALA A 32 10.82 -3.76 -3.40
C ALA A 32 10.03 -3.48 -4.69
N THR A 33 8.76 -3.86 -4.70
CA THR A 33 7.83 -3.56 -5.79
C THR A 33 6.52 -3.01 -5.23
N LEU A 34 5.79 -2.28 -6.07
CA LEU A 34 4.39 -2.01 -5.81
C LEU A 34 3.57 -3.21 -6.30
N ALA A 35 2.61 -3.62 -5.48
CA ALA A 35 1.72 -4.76 -5.72
C ALA A 35 0.29 -4.23 -5.59
N GLU A 36 -0.48 -4.31 -6.67
CA GLU A 36 -1.82 -3.70 -6.76
C GLU A 36 -2.91 -4.76 -6.95
N GLY A 37 -4.05 -4.57 -6.27
CA GLY A 37 -5.25 -5.40 -6.42
C GLY A 37 -5.68 -6.09 -5.12
N ALA A 38 -7.00 -6.15 -4.91
CA ALA A 38 -7.63 -6.79 -3.75
C ALA A 38 -7.27 -8.27 -3.62
N HIS A 39 -7.32 -9.03 -4.72
CA HIS A 39 -6.96 -10.45 -4.72
C HIS A 39 -5.51 -10.70 -4.31
N LEU A 40 -4.58 -9.81 -4.68
CA LEU A 40 -3.20 -9.96 -4.26
C LEU A 40 -3.05 -9.78 -2.75
N LEU A 41 -3.75 -8.80 -2.17
CA LEU A 41 -3.78 -8.61 -0.72
C LEU A 41 -4.40 -9.83 0.01
N ILE A 42 -5.45 -10.42 -0.56
CA ILE A 42 -6.08 -11.66 -0.06
C ILE A 42 -5.07 -12.80 -0.06
N THR A 43 -4.43 -13.07 -1.19
CA THR A 43 -3.41 -14.13 -1.33
C THR A 43 -2.23 -13.90 -0.38
N MET A 44 -1.78 -12.65 -0.20
CA MET A 44 -0.72 -12.33 0.75
C MET A 44 -1.12 -12.70 2.19
N ASN A 45 -2.34 -12.40 2.59
CA ASN A 45 -2.87 -12.76 3.91
C ASN A 45 -2.98 -14.28 4.09
N GLU A 46 -3.46 -15.01 3.07
CA GLU A 46 -3.57 -16.48 3.09
C GLU A 46 -2.22 -17.18 3.23
N HIS A 47 -1.17 -16.61 2.63
CA HIS A 47 0.18 -17.16 2.65
C HIS A 47 1.12 -16.51 3.67
N ALA A 48 0.59 -15.67 4.59
CA ALA A 48 1.36 -14.94 5.59
C ALA A 48 2.53 -14.12 5.00
N VAL A 49 2.35 -13.57 3.80
CA VAL A 49 3.31 -12.65 3.17
C VAL A 49 3.03 -11.24 3.68
N MET A 50 4.02 -10.67 4.39
CA MET A 50 3.87 -9.36 5.01
C MET A 50 4.30 -8.23 4.07
N PRO A 51 3.41 -7.29 3.71
CA PRO A 51 3.80 -6.08 3.01
C PRO A 51 4.54 -5.12 3.96
N GLU A 52 5.45 -4.30 3.41
CA GLU A 52 6.11 -3.22 4.16
C GLU A 52 5.08 -2.14 4.60
N ALA A 53 4.10 -1.88 3.74
CA ALA A 53 3.03 -0.92 3.95
C ALA A 53 1.83 -1.24 3.04
N LEU A 54 0.64 -0.82 3.47
CA LEU A 54 -0.56 -0.76 2.63
C LEU A 54 -0.81 0.68 2.18
N ILE A 55 -1.20 0.83 0.92
CA ILE A 55 -1.55 2.11 0.30
C ILE A 55 -2.99 1.99 -0.18
N LEU A 56 -3.87 2.81 0.39
CA LEU A 56 -5.30 2.80 0.13
C LEU A 56 -5.71 4.12 -0.54
N GLN A 57 -6.78 4.08 -1.31
CA GLN A 57 -7.42 5.29 -1.84
C GLN A 57 -8.31 5.92 -0.78
N GLU A 58 -8.41 7.26 -0.76
CA GLU A 58 -9.31 8.00 0.13
C GLU A 58 -10.79 7.64 -0.08
N SER A 59 -11.16 7.16 -1.27
CA SER A 59 -12.49 6.60 -1.55
C SER A 59 -12.83 5.36 -0.72
N GLY A 60 -11.84 4.79 -0.02
CA GLY A 60 -11.99 3.63 0.84
C GLY A 60 -11.67 2.32 0.14
N ILE A 61 -12.04 1.23 0.81
CA ILE A 61 -11.82 -0.16 0.40
C ILE A 61 -13.16 -0.90 0.36
N SER A 62 -13.23 -1.99 -0.41
CA SER A 62 -14.41 -2.84 -0.40
C SER A 62 -14.54 -3.60 0.92
N ASN A 63 -15.77 -4.03 1.24
CA ASN A 63 -16.04 -4.86 2.41
C ASN A 63 -15.31 -6.21 2.37
N GLU A 64 -14.96 -6.71 1.18
CA GLU A 64 -14.25 -7.97 0.99
C GLU A 64 -12.84 -7.94 1.62
N VAL A 65 -12.16 -6.79 1.58
CA VAL A 65 -10.77 -6.68 2.04
C VAL A 65 -10.62 -5.92 3.36
N SER A 66 -11.71 -5.39 3.94
CA SER A 66 -11.66 -4.60 5.17
C SER A 66 -11.08 -5.38 6.35
N ALA A 67 -11.57 -6.60 6.58
CA ALA A 67 -11.06 -7.48 7.64
C ALA A 67 -9.57 -7.82 7.45
N ILE A 68 -9.11 -7.91 6.21
CA ILE A 68 -7.71 -8.23 5.88
C ILE A 68 -6.81 -7.03 6.16
N VAL A 69 -7.25 -5.83 5.77
CA VAL A 69 -6.55 -4.59 6.09
C VAL A 69 -6.44 -4.40 7.61
N GLU A 70 -7.50 -4.68 8.36
CA GLU A 70 -7.49 -4.63 9.83
C GLU A 70 -6.52 -5.65 10.43
N ASN A 71 -6.46 -6.88 9.90
CA ASN A 71 -5.50 -7.89 10.33
C ASN A 71 -4.06 -7.41 10.16
N PHE A 72 -3.72 -6.86 8.99
CA PHE A 72 -2.40 -6.28 8.75
C PHE A 72 -2.10 -5.09 9.68
N ALA A 73 -3.09 -4.25 9.97
CA ALA A 73 -2.94 -3.16 10.93
C ALA A 73 -2.60 -3.66 12.34
N GLN A 74 -3.27 -4.73 12.81
CA GLN A 74 -2.98 -5.37 14.09
C GLN A 74 -1.57 -5.98 14.14
N GLN A 75 -1.04 -6.37 12.97
CA GLN A 75 0.33 -6.85 12.81
C GLN A 75 1.36 -5.72 12.58
N ASN A 76 1.00 -4.47 12.89
CA ASN A 76 1.84 -3.28 12.77
C ASN A 76 2.27 -2.91 11.34
N VAL A 77 1.54 -3.38 10.31
CA VAL A 77 1.76 -2.89 8.95
C VAL A 77 1.30 -1.43 8.87
N ARG A 78 2.16 -0.58 8.30
CA ARG A 78 1.88 0.86 8.16
C ARG A 78 0.85 1.08 7.06
N ILE A 79 -0.15 1.91 7.34
CA ILE A 79 -1.22 2.20 6.39
C ILE A 79 -1.17 3.66 5.97
N TYR A 80 -1.21 3.87 4.66
CA TYR A 80 -1.23 5.17 4.03
C TYR A 80 -2.50 5.32 3.21
N VAL A 81 -3.12 6.48 3.30
CA VAL A 81 -4.28 6.84 2.47
C VAL A 81 -3.85 7.93 1.51
N LEU A 82 -4.03 7.71 0.22
CA LEU A 82 -3.79 8.72 -0.82
C LEU A 82 -5.05 9.54 -1.03
N GLY A 83 -4.92 10.86 -0.96
CA GLY A 83 -6.02 11.79 -1.24
C GLY A 83 -6.47 11.69 -2.70
N ALA A 84 -7.77 11.93 -2.95
CA ALA A 84 -8.42 11.70 -4.24
C ALA A 84 -7.87 12.52 -5.45
N ARG A 85 -6.90 13.42 -5.22
CA ARG A 85 -6.30 14.29 -6.23
C ARG A 85 -4.84 13.93 -6.57
N LEU A 86 -4.36 12.77 -6.12
CA LEU A 86 -3.01 12.25 -6.36
C LEU A 86 -2.96 11.11 -7.38
#